data_AF-A0A080M6E8-F1
#
_entry.id   AF-A0A080M6E8-F1
#
_cell.length_a   1.000
_cell.length_b   1.000
_cell.length_c   1.000
_cell.angle_alpha   90.00
_cell.angle_beta   90.00
_cell.angle_gamma   90.00
#
_symmetry.space_group_name_H-M   'P 1'
#
loop_
_entity.id
_entity.type
_entity.pdbx_description
1 polymer ?
#
loop_
_entity_poly.entity_id
_entity_poly.type
_entity_poly.pdbx_seq_one_letter_code
_entity_poly.pdbx_strand_id
1 'polypeptide(L)'
;MLNDREVPLAKLGSVIAQLFDDVCRITLTKDGVASHFELEIRIASAEDLQGVETQFDRMAATRRLDIRVVDEFIAASSPFKSAAGYCDGVCSYLYGLMAKERAADCSLKHEQYIGKYSAAAKQLAPYDRKLAHTIGGLIEFHFNHFRDVAHLCPDSRLGRVSSRFATWIDSRSTAHAATVEASDRRATSIERVVTEMDTERILGWATRPLESLAGDVSDIDEMCHRPDLEEFDRVKLHMLLGETLFANGNRTAALAHARTLRNVPTVDVWAESLIREIGEEA
;
A
#
# COMPACT_ATOMS: atom_id res chain seq x y z
N MET A 1 -20.79 -34.47 10.61
CA MET A 1 -21.77 -34.08 9.59
C MET A 1 -21.29 -32.81 8.90
N LEU A 2 -21.58 -32.65 7.61
CA LEU A 2 -21.33 -31.45 6.80
C LEU A 2 -22.66 -31.08 6.13
N ASN A 3 -23.19 -29.87 6.37
CA ASN A 3 -24.47 -29.41 5.83
C ASN A 3 -25.57 -30.48 5.99
N ASP A 4 -25.71 -30.98 7.22
CA ASP A 4 -26.65 -32.04 7.62
C ASP A 4 -26.46 -33.42 6.95
N ARG A 5 -25.35 -33.63 6.22
CA ARG A 5 -24.98 -34.92 5.62
C ARG A 5 -23.87 -35.62 6.41
N GLU A 6 -23.98 -36.93 6.55
CA GLU A 6 -22.90 -37.73 7.14
C GLU A 6 -21.74 -37.85 6.15
N VAL A 7 -20.56 -37.39 6.57
CA VAL A 7 -19.33 -37.44 5.77
C VAL A 7 -18.25 -38.11 6.63
N PRO A 8 -17.64 -39.21 6.19
CA PRO A 8 -16.53 -39.82 6.92
C PRO A 8 -15.40 -38.82 7.14
N LEU A 9 -14.82 -38.79 8.34
CA LEU A 9 -13.78 -37.83 8.70
C LEU A 9 -12.60 -37.84 7.71
N ALA A 10 -12.20 -39.04 7.24
CA ALA A 10 -11.15 -39.21 6.24
C ALA A 10 -11.47 -38.58 4.87
N LYS A 11 -12.76 -38.37 4.54
CA LYS A 11 -13.20 -37.75 3.28
C LYS A 11 -13.57 -36.28 3.43
N LEU A 12 -13.70 -35.77 4.65
CA LEU A 12 -14.14 -34.40 4.93
C LEU A 12 -13.28 -33.37 4.19
N GLY A 13 -11.96 -33.51 4.23
CA GLY A 13 -11.05 -32.60 3.52
C GLY A 13 -11.26 -32.59 2.01
N SER A 14 -11.43 -33.77 1.38
CA SER A 14 -11.67 -33.86 -0.07
C SER A 14 -13.03 -33.29 -0.50
N VAL A 15 -14.05 -33.37 0.35
CA VAL A 15 -15.38 -32.81 0.07
C VAL A 15 -15.35 -31.29 0.20
N ILE A 16 -14.73 -30.77 1.27
CA ILE A 16 -14.56 -29.32 1.48
C ILE A 16 -13.72 -28.70 0.36
N ALA A 17 -12.66 -29.37 -0.10
CA ALA A 17 -11.78 -28.85 -1.15
C ALA A 17 -12.45 -28.73 -2.54
N GLN A 18 -13.65 -29.29 -2.73
CA GLN A 18 -14.42 -29.17 -3.98
C GLN A 18 -15.38 -27.97 -3.95
N LEU A 19 -15.49 -27.27 -2.83
CA LEU A 19 -16.37 -26.12 -2.66
C LEU A 19 -15.58 -24.85 -2.97
N PHE A 20 -16.19 -23.94 -3.74
CA PHE A 20 -15.57 -22.70 -4.17
C PHE A 20 -16.30 -21.46 -3.64
N ASP A 21 -17.61 -21.52 -3.45
CA ASP A 21 -18.41 -20.44 -2.87
C ASP A 21 -19.58 -21.07 -2.10
N ASP A 22 -19.35 -21.39 -0.81
CA ASP A 22 -20.34 -22.09 0.02
C ASP A 22 -20.12 -21.86 1.52
N VAL A 23 -21.18 -22.06 2.31
CA VAL A 23 -21.13 -22.10 3.77
C VAL A 23 -21.26 -23.54 4.23
N CYS A 24 -20.19 -24.04 4.83
CA CYS A 24 -20.07 -25.39 5.38
C CYS A 24 -20.36 -25.39 6.88
N ARG A 25 -21.51 -25.92 7.28
CA ARG A 25 -21.80 -26.21 8.69
C ARG A 25 -21.29 -27.61 9.04
N ILE A 26 -20.28 -27.66 9.88
CA ILE A 26 -19.63 -28.90 10.31
C ILE A 26 -20.05 -29.21 11.75
N THR A 27 -20.66 -30.37 11.95
CA THR A 27 -20.97 -30.89 13.29
C THR A 27 -20.05 -32.08 13.58
N LEU A 28 -19.18 -31.94 14.57
CA LEU A 28 -18.32 -33.02 15.07
C LEU A 28 -18.95 -33.58 16.35
N THR A 29 -19.12 -34.90 16.42
CA THR A 29 -19.71 -35.59 17.58
C THR A 29 -18.74 -36.63 18.13
N LYS A 30 -18.51 -36.61 19.44
CA LYS A 30 -17.75 -37.63 20.16
C LYS A 30 -18.38 -37.88 21.53
N ASP A 31 -18.66 -39.14 21.86
CA ASP A 31 -19.16 -39.57 23.18
C ASP A 31 -20.36 -38.75 23.70
N GLY A 32 -21.31 -38.43 22.80
CA GLY A 32 -22.50 -37.64 23.14
C GLY A 32 -22.31 -36.12 23.20
N VAL A 33 -21.08 -35.63 23.01
CA VAL A 33 -20.78 -34.20 22.91
C VAL A 33 -20.72 -33.80 21.44
N ALA A 34 -21.44 -32.74 21.07
CA ALA A 34 -21.45 -32.16 19.72
C ALA A 34 -20.79 -30.76 19.71
N SER A 35 -19.90 -30.52 18.76
CA SER A 35 -19.33 -29.20 18.46
C SER A 35 -19.74 -28.78 17.05
N HIS A 36 -20.10 -27.50 16.90
CA HIS A 36 -20.60 -26.92 15.66
C HIS A 36 -19.61 -25.87 15.16
N PHE A 37 -19.25 -25.97 13.89
CA PHE A 37 -18.38 -25.02 13.20
C PHE A 37 -19.08 -24.54 11.94
N GLU A 38 -18.87 -23.28 11.58
CA GLU A 38 -19.29 -22.74 10.29
C GLU A 38 -18.03 -22.31 9.54
N LEU A 39 -17.84 -22.86 8.35
CA LEU A 39 -16.74 -22.54 7.44
C LEU A 39 -17.33 -21.83 6.24
N GLU A 40 -17.02 -20.56 6.07
CA GLU A 40 -17.35 -19.83 4.86
C GLU A 40 -16.20 -19.94 3.87
N ILE A 41 -16.47 -20.52 2.71
CA ILE A 41 -15.50 -20.71 1.63
C ILE A 41 -15.89 -19.74 0.52
N ARG A 42 -15.01 -18.77 0.24
CA ARG A 42 -15.16 -17.82 -0.86
C ARG A 42 -13.87 -17.78 -1.66
N ILE A 43 -13.79 -18.61 -2.69
CA ILE A 43 -12.69 -18.68 -3.64
C ILE A 43 -13.16 -17.97 -4.91
N ALA A 44 -12.65 -16.75 -5.10
CA ALA A 44 -12.94 -15.99 -6.30
C ALA A 44 -12.41 -16.71 -7.55
N SER A 45 -13.25 -16.84 -8.58
CA SER A 45 -12.80 -17.37 -9.85
C SER A 45 -11.86 -16.38 -10.55
N ALA A 46 -10.90 -16.90 -11.32
CA ALA A 46 -9.97 -16.05 -12.08
C ALA A 46 -10.70 -15.16 -13.11
N GLU A 47 -11.82 -15.65 -13.66
CA GLU A 47 -12.67 -14.90 -14.59
C GLU A 47 -13.35 -13.71 -13.90
N ASP A 48 -13.94 -13.93 -12.71
CA ASP A 48 -14.58 -12.86 -11.94
C ASP A 48 -13.54 -11.82 -11.48
N LEU A 49 -12.37 -12.25 -11.01
CA LEU A 49 -11.27 -11.33 -10.65
C LEU A 49 -10.83 -10.48 -11.84
N GLN A 50 -10.64 -11.09 -13.01
CA GLN A 50 -10.30 -10.37 -14.24
C GLN A 50 -11.42 -9.43 -14.68
N GLY A 51 -12.68 -9.82 -14.45
CA GLY A 51 -13.86 -9.01 -14.70
C GLY A 51 -13.86 -7.72 -13.88
N VAL A 52 -13.59 -7.81 -12.57
CA VAL A 52 -13.46 -6.65 -11.68
C VAL A 52 -12.31 -5.76 -12.11
N GLU A 53 -11.12 -6.31 -12.39
CA GLU A 53 -9.97 -5.53 -12.86
C GLU A 53 -10.25 -4.81 -14.19
N THR A 54 -11.02 -5.44 -15.10
CA THR A 54 -11.44 -4.81 -16.36
C THR A 54 -12.35 -3.61 -16.10
N GLN A 55 -13.26 -3.68 -15.13
CA GLN A 55 -14.07 -2.52 -14.75
C GLN A 55 -13.22 -1.45 -14.07
N PHE A 56 -12.24 -1.85 -13.27
CA PHE A 56 -11.30 -0.94 -12.65
C PHE A 56 -10.50 -0.16 -13.70
N ASP A 57 -9.98 -0.83 -14.73
CA ASP A 57 -9.24 -0.17 -15.82
C ASP A 57 -10.11 0.84 -16.57
N ARG A 58 -11.40 0.53 -16.80
CA ARG A 58 -12.36 1.46 -17.41
C ARG A 58 -12.60 2.68 -16.54
N MET A 59 -12.78 2.48 -15.24
CA MET A 59 -12.90 3.53 -14.24
C MET A 59 -11.64 4.41 -14.26
N ALA A 60 -10.46 3.79 -14.20
CA ALA A 60 -9.16 4.46 -14.21
C ALA A 60 -8.90 5.28 -15.49
N ALA A 61 -9.40 4.83 -16.64
CA ALA A 61 -9.28 5.57 -17.89
C ALA A 61 -9.96 6.95 -17.85
N THR A 62 -10.95 7.15 -16.97
CA THR A 62 -11.61 8.47 -16.79
C THR A 62 -10.72 9.51 -16.12
N ARG A 63 -9.65 9.08 -15.44
CA ARG A 63 -8.70 9.92 -14.67
C ARG A 63 -9.38 10.83 -13.64
N ARG A 64 -10.54 10.42 -13.13
CA ARG A 64 -11.26 11.11 -12.06
C ARG A 64 -11.66 10.08 -11.03
N LEU A 65 -11.51 10.45 -9.76
CA LEU A 65 -12.03 9.69 -8.64
C LEU A 65 -13.00 10.58 -7.89
N ASP A 66 -14.28 10.22 -7.97
CA ASP A 66 -15.38 10.86 -7.27
C ASP A 66 -16.39 9.78 -6.85
N ILE A 67 -17.34 10.11 -5.98
CA ILE A 67 -18.25 9.12 -5.39
C ILE A 67 -19.06 8.41 -6.47
N ARG A 68 -19.42 9.13 -7.53
CA ARG A 68 -20.23 8.62 -8.62
C ARG A 68 -19.46 7.61 -9.45
N VAL A 69 -18.19 7.88 -9.70
CA VAL A 69 -17.28 6.96 -10.40
C VAL A 69 -17.09 5.66 -9.61
N VAL A 70 -16.98 5.73 -8.28
CA VAL A 70 -16.90 4.53 -7.43
C VAL A 70 -18.22 3.74 -7.44
N ASP A 71 -19.37 4.41 -7.36
CA ASP A 71 -20.68 3.76 -7.42
C ASP A 71 -20.92 3.08 -8.79
N GLU A 72 -20.51 3.73 -9.88
CA GLU A 72 -20.54 3.17 -11.24
C GLU A 72 -19.66 1.91 -11.34
N PHE A 73 -18.45 1.95 -10.75
CA PHE A 73 -17.55 0.79 -10.67
C PHE A 73 -18.14 -0.38 -9.87
N ILE A 74 -18.76 -0.10 -8.72
CA ILE A 74 -19.44 -1.12 -7.89
C ILE A 74 -20.59 -1.77 -8.68
N ALA A 75 -21.44 -0.96 -9.32
CA ALA A 75 -22.55 -1.45 -10.12
C ALA A 75 -22.07 -2.32 -11.29
N ALA A 76 -21.01 -1.89 -11.98
CA ALA A 76 -20.41 -2.63 -13.10
C ALA A 76 -19.72 -3.93 -12.64
N SER A 77 -19.24 -3.99 -11.39
CA SER A 77 -18.57 -5.17 -10.83
C SER A 77 -19.53 -6.18 -10.19
N SER A 78 -20.79 -5.78 -9.93
CA SER A 78 -21.81 -6.64 -9.31
C SER A 78 -22.09 -8.00 -9.98
N PRO A 79 -21.89 -8.20 -11.31
CA PRO A 79 -22.04 -9.52 -11.92
C PRO A 79 -20.98 -10.55 -11.47
N PHE A 80 -19.80 -10.11 -11.02
CA PHE A 80 -18.65 -10.97 -10.67
C PHE A 80 -18.73 -11.45 -9.21
N LYS A 81 -19.75 -12.27 -8.92
CA LYS A 81 -20.16 -12.60 -7.55
C LYS A 81 -19.07 -13.25 -6.71
N SER A 82 -18.27 -14.16 -7.29
CA SER A 82 -17.21 -14.84 -6.52
C SER A 82 -16.07 -13.89 -6.15
N ALA A 83 -15.92 -12.76 -6.86
CA ALA A 83 -14.94 -11.71 -6.58
C ALA A 83 -15.50 -10.56 -5.72
N ALA A 84 -16.67 -10.71 -5.08
CA ALA A 84 -17.26 -9.66 -4.25
C ALA A 84 -16.31 -9.16 -3.16
N GLY A 85 -15.63 -10.07 -2.45
CA GLY A 85 -14.65 -9.68 -1.41
C GLY A 85 -13.42 -8.94 -1.96
N TYR A 86 -13.00 -9.26 -3.19
CA TYR A 86 -11.94 -8.55 -3.89
C TYR A 86 -12.40 -7.13 -4.25
N CYS A 87 -13.59 -7.01 -4.83
CA CYS A 87 -14.22 -5.73 -5.15
C CYS A 87 -14.39 -4.85 -3.91
N ASP A 88 -14.84 -5.42 -2.78
CA ASP A 88 -14.97 -4.72 -1.50
C ASP A 88 -13.62 -4.18 -0.99
N GLY A 89 -12.53 -4.95 -1.18
CA GLY A 89 -11.17 -4.52 -0.85
C GLY A 89 -10.73 -3.32 -1.69
N VAL A 90 -10.95 -3.38 -3.01
CA VAL A 90 -10.65 -2.26 -3.91
C VAL A 90 -11.48 -1.03 -3.54
N CYS A 91 -12.78 -1.19 -3.29
CA CYS A 91 -13.66 -0.09 -2.90
C CYS A 91 -13.26 0.52 -1.55
N SER A 92 -12.89 -0.31 -0.57
CA SER A 92 -12.39 0.16 0.71
C SER A 92 -11.17 1.06 0.52
N TYR A 93 -10.25 0.70 -0.37
CA TYR A 93 -9.12 1.55 -0.69
C TYR A 93 -9.53 2.88 -1.34
N LEU A 94 -10.38 2.83 -2.37
CA LEU A 94 -10.84 4.04 -3.08
C LEU A 94 -11.56 5.02 -2.15
N TYR A 95 -12.41 4.51 -1.25
CA TYR A 95 -13.05 5.34 -0.22
C TYR A 95 -12.04 5.91 0.78
N GLY A 96 -11.01 5.14 1.15
CA GLY A 96 -9.91 5.62 1.98
C GLY A 96 -9.14 6.75 1.28
N LEU A 97 -8.85 6.59 -0.01
CA LEU A 97 -8.14 7.58 -0.82
C LEU A 97 -8.92 8.90 -0.88
N MET A 98 -10.23 8.82 -1.17
CA MET A 98 -11.12 9.99 -1.18
C MET A 98 -11.20 10.67 0.19
N ALA A 99 -11.25 9.91 1.28
CA ALA A 99 -11.26 10.44 2.64
C ALA A 99 -9.93 11.13 2.98
N LYS A 100 -8.79 10.53 2.59
CA LYS A 100 -7.45 11.10 2.78
C LYS A 100 -7.34 12.44 2.05
N GLU A 101 -7.71 12.49 0.77
CA GLU A 101 -7.68 13.71 -0.07
C GLU A 101 -8.79 14.73 0.25
N ARG A 102 -9.66 14.44 1.24
CA ARG A 102 -10.79 15.31 1.63
C ARG A 102 -11.68 15.66 0.45
N ALA A 103 -11.95 14.69 -0.42
CA ALA A 103 -12.83 14.86 -1.57
C ALA A 103 -14.20 15.41 -1.13
N ALA A 104 -14.67 16.46 -1.79
CA ALA A 104 -15.83 17.25 -1.35
C ALA A 104 -17.15 16.44 -1.31
N ASP A 105 -17.22 15.37 -2.08
CA ASP A 105 -18.34 14.45 -2.22
C ASP A 105 -18.15 13.14 -1.42
N CYS A 106 -17.05 13.02 -0.66
CA CYS A 106 -16.84 11.91 0.24
C CYS A 106 -17.59 12.14 1.56
N SER A 107 -18.45 11.20 1.94
CA SER A 107 -19.19 11.24 3.22
C SER A 107 -18.33 10.86 4.43
N LEU A 108 -17.15 10.27 4.19
CA LEU A 108 -16.21 9.88 5.24
C LEU A 108 -15.41 11.08 5.72
N LYS A 109 -15.21 11.14 7.04
CA LYS A 109 -14.25 12.08 7.62
C LYS A 109 -12.84 11.63 7.31
N HIS A 110 -11.93 12.60 7.25
CA HIS A 110 -10.53 12.37 6.97
C HIS A 110 -9.93 11.30 7.89
N GLU A 111 -10.17 11.34 9.20
CA GLU A 111 -9.58 10.39 10.16
C GLU A 111 -10.01 8.93 9.93
N GLN A 112 -11.07 8.69 9.16
CA GLN A 112 -11.58 7.36 8.85
C GLN A 112 -10.79 6.66 7.73
N TYR A 113 -9.90 7.37 7.02
CA TYR A 113 -9.12 6.79 5.92
C TYR A 113 -8.26 5.61 6.39
N ILE A 114 -7.68 5.69 7.59
CA ILE A 114 -6.81 4.65 8.14
C ILE A 114 -7.58 3.32 8.29
N GLY A 115 -8.79 3.38 8.84
CA GLY A 115 -9.63 2.18 8.98
C GLY A 115 -9.99 1.57 7.63
N LYS A 116 -10.16 2.40 6.60
CA LYS A 116 -10.40 1.96 5.23
C LYS A 116 -9.18 1.32 4.58
N TYR A 117 -7.98 1.87 4.80
CA TYR A 117 -6.72 1.27 4.37
C TYR A 117 -6.48 -0.08 5.02
N SER A 118 -6.69 -0.20 6.35
CA SER A 118 -6.57 -1.47 7.05
C SER A 118 -7.57 -2.52 6.54
N ALA A 119 -8.81 -2.12 6.26
CA ALA A 119 -9.81 -3.01 5.68
C ALA A 119 -9.39 -3.49 4.28
N ALA A 120 -8.95 -2.57 3.42
CA ALA A 120 -8.47 -2.89 2.08
C ALA A 120 -7.27 -3.84 2.10
N ALA A 121 -6.25 -3.57 2.92
CA ALA A 121 -5.08 -4.44 3.07
C ALA A 121 -5.48 -5.86 3.49
N LYS A 122 -6.36 -5.98 4.51
CA LYS A 122 -6.87 -7.28 4.97
C LYS A 122 -7.66 -8.01 3.89
N GLN A 123 -8.54 -7.31 3.18
CA GLN A 123 -9.40 -7.90 2.16
C GLN A 123 -8.60 -8.30 0.91
N LEU A 124 -7.59 -7.53 0.52
CA LEU A 124 -6.83 -7.76 -0.71
C LEU A 124 -5.65 -8.74 -0.53
N ALA A 125 -5.14 -8.92 0.69
CA ALA A 125 -4.01 -9.81 0.98
C ALA A 125 -4.12 -11.25 0.44
N PRO A 126 -5.30 -11.91 0.42
CA PRO A 126 -5.42 -13.27 -0.10
C PRO A 126 -5.28 -13.40 -1.62
N TYR A 127 -5.31 -12.29 -2.37
CA TYR A 127 -5.39 -12.30 -3.83
C TYR A 127 -4.04 -12.00 -4.48
N ASP A 128 -3.45 -13.00 -5.13
CA ASP A 128 -2.25 -12.86 -5.96
C ASP A 128 -2.61 -12.20 -7.31
N ARG A 129 -2.80 -10.88 -7.26
CA ARG A 129 -3.25 -10.04 -8.37
C ARG A 129 -2.49 -8.74 -8.40
N LYS A 130 -2.13 -8.26 -9.60
CA LYS A 130 -1.34 -7.03 -9.78
C LYS A 130 -1.98 -5.81 -9.12
N LEU A 131 -3.29 -5.62 -9.29
CA LEU A 131 -4.00 -4.49 -8.67
C LEU A 131 -4.02 -4.59 -7.14
N ALA A 132 -4.22 -5.79 -6.57
CA ALA A 132 -4.14 -6.01 -5.12
C ALA A 132 -2.75 -5.70 -4.57
N HIS A 133 -1.70 -6.19 -5.24
CA HIS A 133 -0.32 -5.90 -4.86
C HIS A 133 0.02 -4.41 -4.97
N THR A 134 -0.51 -3.72 -5.97
CA THR A 134 -0.30 -2.27 -6.14
C THR A 134 -0.98 -1.50 -5.01
N ILE A 135 -2.25 -1.79 -4.72
CA ILE A 135 -2.99 -1.15 -3.63
C ILE A 135 -2.36 -1.47 -2.28
N GLY A 136 -2.05 -2.74 -2.02
CA GLY A 136 -1.36 -3.18 -0.81
C GLY A 136 -0.02 -2.46 -0.65
N GLY A 137 0.79 -2.41 -1.71
CA GLY A 137 2.05 -1.66 -1.73
C GLY A 137 1.86 -0.17 -1.43
N LEU A 138 0.81 0.48 -1.93
CA LEU A 138 0.56 1.90 -1.62
C LEU A 138 0.16 2.10 -0.17
N ILE A 139 -0.60 1.18 0.41
CA ILE A 139 -0.97 1.21 1.83
C ILE A 139 0.27 1.00 2.71
N GLU A 140 1.09 -0.01 2.41
CA GLU A 140 2.34 -0.27 3.14
C GLU A 140 3.32 0.89 2.99
N PHE A 141 3.40 1.51 1.80
CA PHE A 141 4.21 2.71 1.57
C PHE A 141 3.71 3.88 2.40
N HIS A 142 2.40 4.11 2.45
CA HIS A 142 1.79 5.13 3.30
C HIS A 142 2.28 4.99 4.74
N PHE A 143 2.29 3.77 5.30
CA PHE A 143 2.76 3.50 6.67
C PHE A 143 4.29 3.35 6.83
N ASN A 144 5.09 3.70 5.82
CA ASN A 144 6.55 3.59 5.82
C ASN A 144 7.09 2.15 5.97
N HIS A 145 6.30 1.13 5.61
CA HIS A 145 6.71 -0.28 5.63
C HIS A 145 7.46 -0.65 4.33
N PHE A 146 8.57 0.04 4.06
CA PHE A 146 9.23 0.00 2.74
C PHE A 146 9.69 -1.39 2.29
N ARG A 147 10.10 -2.26 3.23
CA ARG A 147 10.52 -3.63 2.89
C ARG A 147 9.33 -4.44 2.35
N ASP A 148 8.16 -4.32 2.97
CA ASP A 148 6.96 -5.04 2.55
C ASP A 148 6.51 -4.59 1.16
N VAL A 149 6.59 -3.29 0.86
CA VAL A 149 6.31 -2.75 -0.47
C VAL A 149 7.26 -3.33 -1.53
N ALA A 150 8.56 -3.38 -1.23
CA ALA A 150 9.58 -3.94 -2.12
C ALA A 150 9.32 -5.43 -2.41
N HIS A 151 8.76 -6.17 -1.47
CA HIS A 151 8.35 -7.57 -1.67
C HIS A 151 7.05 -7.71 -2.46
N LEU A 152 6.05 -6.87 -2.20
CA LEU A 152 4.74 -6.94 -2.87
C LEU A 152 4.81 -6.54 -4.35
N CYS A 153 5.63 -5.56 -4.70
CA CYS A 153 5.66 -4.98 -6.05
C CYS A 153 7.08 -4.62 -6.53
N PRO A 154 8.05 -5.56 -6.53
CA PRO A 154 9.48 -5.28 -6.73
C PRO A 154 9.79 -4.55 -8.05
N ASP A 155 9.11 -4.93 -9.14
CA ASP A 155 9.35 -4.38 -10.47
C ASP A 155 8.58 -3.08 -10.75
N SER A 156 7.79 -2.59 -9.78
CA SER A 156 7.03 -1.36 -9.92
C SER A 156 7.87 -0.13 -9.57
N ARG A 157 7.40 1.06 -9.99
CA ARG A 157 8.01 2.33 -9.59
C ARG A 157 7.99 2.47 -8.06
N LEU A 158 6.87 2.09 -7.46
CA LEU A 158 6.66 2.11 -6.02
C LEU A 158 7.62 1.18 -5.29
N GLY A 159 7.77 -0.07 -5.75
CA GLY A 159 8.71 -1.04 -5.19
C GLY A 159 10.16 -0.58 -5.27
N ARG A 160 10.58 0.00 -6.38
CA ARG A 160 11.94 0.57 -6.51
C ARG A 160 12.21 1.72 -5.56
N VAL A 161 11.26 2.65 -5.42
CA VAL A 161 11.38 3.76 -4.45
C VAL A 161 11.43 3.20 -3.02
N SER A 162 10.58 2.25 -2.69
CA SER A 162 10.58 1.62 -1.38
C SER A 162 11.87 0.87 -1.09
N SER A 163 12.41 0.12 -2.05
CA SER A 163 13.73 -0.53 -1.92
C SER A 163 14.84 0.49 -1.61
N ARG A 164 14.75 1.70 -2.17
CA ARG A 164 15.69 2.78 -1.88
C ARG A 164 15.57 3.28 -0.44
N PHE A 165 14.35 3.57 0.03
CA PHE A 165 14.12 3.94 1.43
C PHE A 165 14.54 2.82 2.40
N ALA A 166 14.23 1.57 2.09
CA ALA A 166 14.67 0.41 2.87
C ALA A 166 16.20 0.30 2.91
N THR A 167 16.88 0.53 1.78
CA THR A 167 18.35 0.55 1.73
C THR A 167 18.93 1.64 2.63
N TRP A 168 18.33 2.84 2.66
CA TRP A 168 18.76 3.92 3.56
C TRP A 168 18.61 3.55 5.03
N ILE A 169 17.53 2.85 5.38
CA ILE A 169 17.31 2.35 6.74
C ILE A 169 18.32 1.27 7.12
N ASP A 170 18.62 0.35 6.19
CA ASP A 170 19.41 -0.85 6.47
C ASP A 170 20.92 -0.58 6.48
N SER A 171 21.41 0.23 5.54
CA SER A 171 22.84 0.54 5.45
C SER A 171 23.13 1.78 4.59
N ARG A 172 23.86 2.72 5.17
CA ARG A 172 24.39 3.88 4.43
C ARG A 172 25.48 3.55 3.42
N SER A 173 26.28 2.50 3.65
CA SER A 173 27.40 2.18 2.76
C SER A 173 26.95 1.75 1.36
N THR A 174 25.70 1.29 1.23
CA THR A 174 25.06 0.90 -0.04
C THR A 174 24.13 1.99 -0.59
N ALA A 175 23.85 3.05 0.18
CA ALA A 175 22.92 4.12 -0.18
C ALA A 175 23.36 4.98 -1.37
N HIS A 176 24.68 5.23 -1.51
CA HIS A 176 25.25 6.00 -2.63
C HIS A 176 25.16 5.26 -3.98
N ALA A 177 24.98 3.93 -3.96
CA ALA A 177 24.86 3.11 -5.17
C ALA A 177 23.41 2.80 -5.55
N ALA A 178 22.44 3.12 -4.69
CA ALA A 178 21.02 2.86 -4.89
C ALA A 178 20.40 3.89 -5.86
N THR A 179 20.91 3.92 -7.10
CA THR A 179 20.25 4.61 -8.21
C THR A 179 19.04 3.80 -8.66
N VAL A 180 17.87 4.42 -8.70
CA VAL A 180 16.73 3.87 -9.44
C VAL A 180 17.10 3.98 -10.92
N GLU A 181 17.29 2.85 -11.60
CA GLU A 181 17.60 2.85 -13.04
C GLU A 181 16.53 3.65 -13.80
N ALA A 182 17.01 4.54 -14.68
CA ALA A 182 16.20 5.55 -15.36
C ALA A 182 15.16 5.00 -16.36
N SER A 183 15.13 3.68 -16.58
CA SER A 183 14.41 3.05 -17.70
C SER A 183 12.88 2.97 -17.51
N ASP A 184 12.34 3.06 -16.29
CA ASP A 184 10.88 3.04 -16.06
C ASP A 184 10.42 4.15 -15.10
N ARG A 185 10.64 5.41 -15.50
CA ARG A 185 10.18 6.61 -14.78
C ARG A 185 8.66 6.80 -14.79
N ARG A 186 7.89 5.98 -15.52
CA ARG A 186 6.45 6.20 -15.73
C ARG A 186 5.63 5.25 -14.88
N ALA A 187 4.79 5.82 -14.02
CA ALA A 187 3.72 5.05 -13.39
C ALA A 187 2.83 4.38 -14.44
N THR A 188 2.39 3.17 -14.13
CA THR A 188 1.32 2.51 -14.89
C THR A 188 0.02 3.32 -14.79
N SER A 189 -0.90 3.15 -15.74
CA SER A 189 -2.22 3.82 -15.69
C SER A 189 -2.96 3.52 -14.39
N ILE A 190 -2.79 2.30 -13.84
CA ILE A 190 -3.34 1.88 -12.55
C ILE A 190 -2.72 2.71 -11.43
N GLU A 191 -1.38 2.72 -11.31
CA GLU A 191 -0.68 3.47 -10.26
C GLU A 191 -1.11 4.94 -10.23
N ARG A 192 -1.28 5.60 -11.38
CA ARG A 192 -1.68 7.02 -11.43
C ARG A 192 -3.07 7.31 -10.86
N VAL A 193 -3.97 6.35 -10.92
CA VAL A 193 -5.36 6.55 -10.45
C VAL A 193 -5.50 6.20 -8.98
N VAL A 194 -4.73 5.21 -8.52
CA VAL A 194 -4.75 4.79 -7.11
C VAL A 194 -3.81 5.59 -6.24
N THR A 195 -2.88 6.36 -6.80
CA THR A 195 -1.92 7.15 -6.02
C THR A 195 -2.45 8.57 -5.81
N GLU A 196 -2.60 8.96 -4.55
CA GLU A 196 -2.96 10.35 -4.20
C GLU A 196 -1.83 11.34 -4.47
N MET A 197 -2.19 12.61 -4.57
CA MET A 197 -1.30 13.67 -5.08
C MET A 197 0.02 13.82 -4.30
N ASP A 198 0.00 13.75 -2.98
CA ASP A 198 1.19 13.94 -2.15
C ASP A 198 2.14 12.74 -2.29
N THR A 199 1.63 11.50 -2.25
CA THR A 199 2.40 10.29 -2.56
C THR A 199 2.99 10.35 -3.98
N GLU A 200 2.23 10.79 -4.99
CA GLU A 200 2.73 10.90 -6.37
C GLU A 200 3.91 11.87 -6.46
N ARG A 201 3.87 13.00 -5.74
CA ARG A 201 4.99 13.96 -5.67
C ARG A 201 6.22 13.34 -5.01
N ILE A 202 6.03 12.65 -3.89
CA ILE A 202 7.11 11.95 -3.18
C ILE A 202 7.76 10.92 -4.10
N LEU A 203 6.98 10.11 -4.81
CA LEU A 203 7.49 9.14 -5.79
C LEU A 203 8.22 9.85 -6.96
N GLY A 204 7.69 10.98 -7.43
CA GLY A 204 8.30 11.79 -8.48
C GLY A 204 9.71 12.26 -8.14
N TRP A 205 9.93 12.72 -6.89
CA TRP A 205 11.26 13.08 -6.43
C TRP A 205 12.12 11.86 -6.10
N ALA A 206 11.58 10.87 -5.37
CA ALA A 206 12.34 9.71 -4.89
C ALA A 206 12.80 8.75 -6.01
N THR A 207 12.26 8.87 -7.22
CA THR A 207 12.74 8.14 -8.41
C THR A 207 13.97 8.79 -9.06
N ARG A 208 14.34 10.02 -8.69
CA ARG A 208 15.44 10.78 -9.30
C ARG A 208 16.77 10.59 -8.54
N PRO A 209 17.93 10.70 -9.20
CA PRO A 209 19.22 10.79 -8.52
C PRO A 209 19.27 11.97 -7.52
N LEU A 210 19.92 11.80 -6.36
CA LEU A 210 19.95 12.82 -5.29
C LEU A 210 20.58 14.13 -5.75
N GLU A 211 21.63 14.05 -6.56
CA GLU A 211 22.35 15.19 -7.12
C GLU A 211 21.44 16.01 -8.06
N SER A 212 20.49 15.35 -8.72
CA SER A 212 19.54 16.01 -9.61
C SER A 212 18.41 16.72 -8.87
N LEU A 213 18.24 16.50 -7.57
CA LEU A 213 17.19 17.12 -6.75
C LEU A 213 17.62 18.44 -6.11
N ALA A 214 18.87 18.90 -6.32
CA ALA A 214 19.37 20.14 -5.74
C ALA A 214 18.46 21.36 -6.03
N GLY A 215 17.86 21.41 -7.23
CA GLY A 215 16.92 22.48 -7.62
C GLY A 215 15.52 22.36 -7.00
N ASP A 216 15.15 21.17 -6.52
CA ASP A 216 13.82 20.90 -5.93
C ASP A 216 13.83 20.95 -4.39
N VAL A 217 14.99 21.13 -3.75
CA VAL A 217 15.12 21.12 -2.28
C VAL A 217 14.13 22.08 -1.61
N SER A 218 13.95 23.28 -2.17
CA SER A 218 13.01 24.27 -1.63
C SER A 218 11.56 23.79 -1.72
N ASP A 219 11.18 23.15 -2.82
CA ASP A 219 9.81 22.66 -3.04
C ASP A 219 9.51 21.45 -2.14
N ILE A 220 10.50 20.58 -1.96
CA ILE A 220 10.41 19.42 -1.05
C ILE A 220 10.29 19.91 0.40
N ASP A 221 11.09 20.90 0.80
CA ASP A 221 11.04 21.50 2.14
C ASP A 221 9.72 22.24 2.40
N GLU A 222 9.21 23.01 1.43
CA GLU A 222 7.90 23.66 1.52
C GLU A 222 6.78 22.63 1.71
N MET A 223 6.79 21.55 0.92
CA MET A 223 5.84 20.45 1.09
C MET A 223 5.97 19.81 2.48
N CYS A 224 7.19 19.64 2.97
CA CYS A 224 7.46 19.10 4.30
C CYS A 224 6.94 19.97 5.45
N HIS A 225 6.64 21.25 5.21
CA HIS A 225 6.09 22.18 6.21
C HIS A 225 4.59 22.43 6.05
N ARG A 226 3.93 21.79 5.07
CA ARG A 226 2.47 21.88 4.92
C ARG A 226 1.75 21.38 6.18
N PRO A 227 0.75 22.12 6.70
CA PRO A 227 0.04 21.75 7.93
C PRO A 227 -0.92 20.58 7.73
N ASP A 228 -1.34 20.33 6.50
CA ASP A 228 -2.27 19.28 6.10
C ASP A 228 -1.58 17.99 5.64
N LEU A 229 -0.24 17.96 5.61
CA LEU A 229 0.52 16.77 5.24
C LEU A 229 0.52 15.74 6.38
N GLU A 230 0.23 14.49 6.04
CA GLU A 230 0.30 13.36 6.96
C GLU A 230 1.69 13.17 7.57
N GLU A 231 1.73 12.80 8.85
CA GLU A 231 2.99 12.56 9.56
C GLU A 231 3.84 11.48 8.87
N PHE A 232 3.21 10.42 8.38
CA PHE A 232 3.92 9.37 7.66
C PHE A 232 4.60 9.85 6.38
N ASP A 233 3.99 10.79 5.65
CA ASP A 233 4.55 11.35 4.42
C ASP A 233 5.65 12.37 4.73
N ARG A 234 5.51 13.10 5.84
CA ARG A 234 6.56 13.99 6.37
C ARG A 234 7.85 13.24 6.70
N VAL A 235 7.75 12.03 7.25
CA VAL A 235 8.93 11.17 7.49
C VAL A 235 9.67 10.88 6.18
N LYS A 236 8.96 10.51 5.11
CA LYS A 236 9.54 10.24 3.78
C LYS A 236 10.27 11.46 3.23
N LEU A 237 9.66 12.65 3.36
CA LEU A 237 10.25 13.91 2.90
C LEU A 237 11.51 14.27 3.69
N HIS A 238 11.50 14.14 5.01
CA HIS A 238 12.70 14.38 5.82
C HIS A 238 13.85 13.43 5.48
N MET A 239 13.55 12.15 5.24
CA MET A 239 14.57 11.20 4.76
C MET A 239 15.13 11.63 3.40
N LEU A 240 14.24 11.94 2.44
CA LEU A 240 14.64 12.36 1.10
C LEU A 240 15.47 13.65 1.10
N LEU A 241 15.08 14.65 1.90
CA LEU A 241 15.82 15.90 2.10
C LEU A 241 17.17 15.64 2.75
N GLY A 242 17.21 14.85 3.82
CA GLY A 242 18.44 14.50 4.52
C GLY A 242 19.47 13.87 3.58
N GLU A 243 19.06 12.87 2.79
CA GLU A 243 19.92 12.22 1.81
C GLU A 243 20.31 13.16 0.66
N THR A 244 19.37 13.95 0.15
CA THR A 244 19.62 14.92 -0.94
C THR A 244 20.63 15.98 -0.51
N LEU A 245 20.42 16.61 0.65
CA LEU A 245 21.29 17.65 1.17
C LEU A 245 22.69 17.10 1.51
N PHE A 246 22.76 15.89 2.06
CA PHE A 246 24.02 15.21 2.33
C PHE A 246 24.82 14.95 1.04
N ALA A 247 24.16 14.39 0.00
CA ALA A 247 24.78 14.14 -1.30
C ALA A 247 25.28 15.42 -1.99
N ASN A 248 24.59 16.54 -1.79
CA ASN A 248 24.96 17.86 -2.33
C ASN A 248 25.93 18.65 -1.42
N GLY A 249 26.44 18.04 -0.35
CA GLY A 249 27.45 18.63 0.54
C GLY A 249 26.91 19.59 1.61
N ASN A 250 25.59 19.81 1.68
CA ASN A 250 24.97 20.65 2.71
C ASN A 250 24.72 19.84 3.99
N ARG A 251 25.82 19.55 4.71
CA ARG A 251 25.80 18.69 5.90
C ARG A 251 24.97 19.26 7.05
N THR A 252 25.10 20.55 7.36
CA THR A 252 24.36 21.15 8.48
C THR A 252 22.84 21.06 8.29
N ALA A 253 22.33 21.30 7.07
CA ALA A 253 20.91 21.15 6.79
C ALA A 253 20.46 19.67 6.79
N ALA A 254 21.28 18.76 6.25
CA ALA A 254 21.00 17.32 6.33
C ALA A 254 20.90 16.83 7.79
N LEU A 255 21.78 17.32 8.66
CA LEU A 255 21.79 17.00 10.09
C LEU A 255 20.50 17.45 10.80
N ALA A 256 19.94 18.61 10.42
CA ALA A 256 18.69 19.09 10.98
C ALA A 256 17.53 18.12 10.72
N HIS A 257 17.39 17.60 9.49
CA HIS A 257 16.36 16.61 9.16
C HIS A 257 16.59 15.26 9.86
N ALA A 258 17.84 14.82 9.98
CA ALA A 258 18.17 13.60 10.72
C ALA A 258 17.76 13.72 12.20
N ARG A 259 18.07 14.86 12.84
CA ARG A 259 17.69 15.13 14.24
C ARG A 259 16.18 15.10 14.46
N THR A 260 15.39 15.61 13.50
CA THR A 260 13.92 15.54 13.57
C THR A 260 13.41 14.10 13.62
N LEU A 261 14.06 13.17 12.92
CA LEU A 261 13.63 11.78 12.83
C LEU A 261 14.31 10.84 13.83
N ARG A 262 15.22 11.34 14.68
CA ARG A 262 16.02 10.53 15.62
C ARG A 262 15.19 9.63 16.53
N ASN A 263 14.00 10.07 16.94
CA ASN A 263 13.12 9.34 17.86
C ASN A 263 11.93 8.66 17.17
N VAL A 264 11.94 8.56 15.84
CA VAL A 264 10.88 7.90 15.07
C VAL A 264 11.25 6.42 14.89
N PRO A 265 10.59 5.46 15.56
CA PRO A 265 11.08 4.08 15.66
C PRO A 265 11.25 3.32 14.33
N THR A 266 10.59 3.75 13.26
CA THR A 266 10.68 3.11 11.95
C THR A 266 11.93 3.54 11.16
N VAL A 267 12.57 4.65 11.54
CA VAL A 267 13.66 5.29 10.78
C VAL A 267 14.80 5.82 11.68
N ASP A 268 14.78 5.49 12.97
CA ASP A 268 15.78 5.95 13.95
C ASP A 268 17.20 5.47 13.60
N VAL A 269 17.33 4.24 13.12
CA VAL A 269 18.60 3.67 12.65
C VAL A 269 19.19 4.51 11.52
N TRP A 270 18.36 4.95 10.57
CA TRP A 270 18.78 5.84 9.49
C TRP A 270 19.24 7.20 10.04
N ALA A 271 18.45 7.81 10.92
CA ALA A 271 18.73 9.11 11.50
C ALA A 271 20.06 9.11 12.28
N GLU A 272 20.25 8.15 13.17
CA GLU A 272 21.49 7.98 13.95
C GLU A 272 22.71 7.74 13.06
N SER A 273 22.54 6.97 11.98
CA SER A 273 23.61 6.72 11.01
C SER A 273 24.06 7.99 10.30
N LEU A 274 23.10 8.83 9.85
CA LEU A 274 23.36 10.12 9.21
C LEU A 274 24.00 11.13 10.18
N ILE A 275 23.50 11.20 11.41
CA ILE A 275 24.07 12.05 12.47
C ILE A 275 25.54 11.67 12.73
N ARG A 276 25.82 10.37 12.90
CA ARG A 276 27.16 9.86 13.18
C ARG A 276 28.14 10.15 12.03
N GLU A 277 27.71 10.06 10.79
CA GLU A 277 28.58 10.29 9.62
C GLU A 277 28.91 11.77 9.42
N ILE A 278 27.95 12.67 9.70
CA ILE A 278 28.19 14.10 9.65
C ILE A 278 29.05 14.55 10.85
N GLY A 279 28.79 13.99 12.03
CA GLY A 279 29.32 14.44 13.32
C GLY A 279 28.28 15.28 14.07
N GLU A 280 28.16 15.06 15.39
CA GLU A 280 27.12 15.71 16.21
C GLU A 280 27.30 17.24 16.35
N GLU A 281 28.49 17.77 16.05
CA GLU A 281 28.86 19.18 16.26
C GLU A 281 28.88 20.03 14.96
N ALA A 282 28.49 19.46 13.82
CA ALA A 282 28.50 20.12 12.51
C ALA A 282 27.26 20.99 12.21
#